data_AF-A0A2V8QVN2-F1
#
_entry.id   AF-A0A2V8QVN2-F1
#
_cell.length_a   1.000
_cell.length_b   1.000
_cell.length_c   1.000
_cell.angle_alpha   90.00
_cell.angle_beta   90.00
_cell.angle_gamma   90.00
#
_symmetry.space_group_name_H-M   'P 1'
#
loop_
_entity.id
_entity.type
_entity.pdbx_description
1 polymer ?
#
loop_
_entity_poly.entity_id
_entity_poly.type
_entity_poly.pdbx_seq_one_letter_code
_entity_poly.pdbx_strand_id
1 'polypeptide(L)'
;MRGNIPIPEIPHGEDLWLMLLVTSVKSRRTQQGRVFYDALARNATGTIALKIWDEVRATQGELKPGLWGVTGKLEMFQDRLQFLVAEYRPITLEQYLEQQQVEPHLPRAFTLDIETLTLPEFRERVGPQLERRLRLGSMRLDQQQRYLEDIAAEEERCYELGSLSATSGRILSIAVHVGPVPGLEFGGIEQRESEYVFGIDEEGFEQGERRALVDFLELMKGFDSESDELVGHNIIGFDLPYIFQRCLVHGMQVRPFVNLGDFNVRGVFDTMHRWWLGAKRNVSLDDLAWALGIESSKTAEVEGSKVFDLYQANKLEVIREYNLNDVRLTRKIYERIVASFGR
;
A
#
# COMPACT_ATOMS: atom_id res chain seq x y z
N MET A 1 36.02 -11.81 -15.37
CA MET A 1 34.74 -11.51 -14.71
C MET A 1 33.96 -10.59 -15.64
N ARG A 2 32.83 -11.04 -16.19
CA ARG A 2 31.98 -10.18 -17.03
C ARG A 2 31.15 -9.27 -16.10
N GLY A 3 31.02 -8.00 -16.45
CA GLY A 3 30.22 -7.01 -15.72
C GLY A 3 29.09 -6.46 -16.58
N ASN A 4 27.99 -6.08 -15.94
CA ASN A 4 26.82 -5.42 -16.52
C ASN A 4 26.00 -6.23 -17.55
N ILE A 5 25.77 -7.52 -17.26
CA ILE A 5 24.80 -8.33 -17.99
C ILE A 5 23.41 -8.09 -17.37
N PRO A 6 22.34 -7.88 -18.17
CA PRO A 6 20.98 -7.85 -17.65
C PRO A 6 20.66 -9.10 -16.84
N ILE A 7 20.00 -8.96 -15.70
CA ILE A 7 19.67 -10.08 -14.80
C ILE A 7 18.99 -11.25 -15.54
N PRO A 8 18.03 -11.02 -16.46
CA PRO A 8 17.41 -12.10 -17.24
C PRO A 8 18.37 -12.85 -18.19
N GLU A 9 19.51 -12.25 -18.52
CA GLU A 9 20.49 -12.74 -19.50
C GLU A 9 21.75 -13.31 -18.85
N ILE A 10 21.78 -13.39 -17.51
CA ILE A 10 22.94 -13.87 -16.77
C ILE A 10 23.26 -15.33 -17.17
N PRO A 11 24.49 -15.62 -17.64
CA PRO A 11 24.89 -16.98 -17.99
C PRO A 11 25.08 -17.84 -16.74
N HIS A 12 24.70 -19.12 -16.85
CA HIS A 12 24.86 -20.11 -15.79
C HIS A 12 26.33 -20.48 -15.57
N GLY A 13 26.75 -20.56 -14.30
CA GLY A 13 28.07 -21.07 -13.90
C GLY A 13 29.27 -20.17 -14.22
N GLU A 14 29.07 -19.01 -14.83
CA GLU A 14 30.14 -18.04 -15.09
C GLU A 14 30.39 -17.13 -13.86
N ASP A 15 31.66 -16.76 -13.65
CA ASP A 15 32.05 -15.76 -12.66
C ASP A 15 31.70 -14.33 -13.12
N LEU A 16 30.77 -13.71 -12.41
CA LEU A 16 30.19 -12.41 -12.74
C LEU A 16 30.38 -11.42 -11.60
N TRP A 17 30.33 -10.14 -11.97
CA TRP A 17 30.17 -9.04 -11.03
C TRP A 17 28.92 -8.24 -11.38
N LEU A 18 28.06 -8.06 -10.38
CA LEU A 18 26.82 -7.27 -10.44
C LEU A 18 26.90 -6.09 -9.47
N MET A 19 26.30 -4.96 -9.86
CA MET A 19 25.97 -3.87 -8.94
C MET A 19 24.49 -3.95 -8.63
N LEU A 20 24.16 -4.11 -7.36
CA LEU A 20 22.82 -4.46 -6.91
C LEU A 20 22.41 -3.58 -5.73
N LEU A 21 21.14 -3.22 -5.72
CA LEU A 21 20.44 -2.79 -4.52
C LEU A 21 19.94 -4.03 -3.79
N VAL A 22 20.51 -4.34 -2.63
CA VAL A 22 19.99 -5.38 -1.74
C VAL A 22 18.83 -4.78 -0.95
N THR A 23 17.64 -5.40 -1.03
CA THR A 23 16.41 -4.89 -0.41
C THR A 23 15.99 -5.67 0.83
N SER A 24 16.46 -6.91 0.99
CA SER A 24 16.27 -7.68 2.21
C SER A 24 17.37 -8.72 2.40
N VAL A 25 17.66 -9.07 3.65
CA VAL A 25 18.60 -10.14 4.03
C VAL A 25 17.96 -10.94 5.16
N LYS A 26 17.90 -12.27 5.02
CA LYS A 26 17.31 -13.18 6.01
C LYS A 26 18.26 -14.33 6.30
N SER A 27 18.56 -14.54 7.58
CA SER A 27 19.31 -15.72 8.02
C SER A 27 18.45 -16.99 7.86
N ARG A 28 19.10 -18.07 7.43
CA ARG A 28 18.54 -19.39 7.20
C ARG A 28 19.51 -20.45 7.64
N ARG A 29 18.99 -21.66 7.82
CA ARG A 29 19.79 -22.87 8.08
C ARG A 29 19.38 -23.96 7.10
N THR A 30 20.37 -24.68 6.60
CA THR A 30 20.15 -25.91 5.86
C THR A 30 19.61 -27.00 6.78
N GLN A 31 19.10 -28.11 6.22
CA GLN A 31 18.69 -29.28 7.01
C GLN A 31 19.84 -29.84 7.86
N GLN A 32 21.09 -29.67 7.40
CA GLN A 32 22.30 -30.08 8.11
C GLN A 32 22.79 -29.03 9.13
N GLY A 33 22.03 -27.95 9.35
CA GLY A 33 22.34 -26.90 10.32
C GLY A 33 23.33 -25.83 9.85
N ARG A 34 23.93 -25.96 8.65
CA ARG A 34 24.79 -24.90 8.09
C ARG A 34 24.01 -23.62 7.87
N VAL A 35 24.56 -22.50 8.36
CA VAL A 35 23.97 -21.17 8.25
C VAL A 35 24.26 -20.58 6.88
N PHE A 36 23.26 -19.91 6.31
CA PHE A 36 23.41 -19.07 5.12
C PHE A 36 22.43 -17.90 5.21
N TYR A 37 22.59 -16.94 4.32
CA TYR A 37 21.72 -15.77 4.22
C TYR A 37 21.13 -15.74 2.83
N ASP A 38 19.80 -15.69 2.77
CA ASP A 38 19.07 -15.37 1.55
C ASP A 38 18.89 -13.86 1.51
N ALA A 39 19.27 -13.24 0.39
CA ALA A 39 18.98 -11.83 0.16
C ALA A 39 18.22 -11.64 -1.15
N LEU A 40 17.31 -10.68 -1.16
CA LEU A 40 16.69 -10.21 -2.39
C LEU A 40 17.43 -8.97 -2.84
N ALA A 41 17.80 -8.93 -4.12
CA ALA A 41 18.53 -7.81 -4.68
C ALA A 41 18.02 -7.47 -6.08
N ARG A 42 18.22 -6.24 -6.54
CA ARG A 42 17.75 -5.78 -7.85
C ARG A 42 18.71 -4.79 -8.49
N ASN A 43 18.61 -4.65 -9.80
CA ASN A 43 19.17 -3.52 -10.54
C ASN A 43 18.15 -3.01 -11.57
N ALA A 44 18.60 -2.19 -12.53
CA ALA A 44 17.75 -1.63 -13.59
C ALA A 44 17.04 -2.69 -14.45
N THR A 45 17.58 -3.91 -14.49
CA THR A 45 17.17 -4.96 -15.43
C THR A 45 16.33 -6.07 -14.80
N GLY A 46 16.21 -6.11 -13.46
CA GLY A 46 15.39 -7.10 -12.78
C GLY A 46 15.77 -7.34 -11.33
N THR A 47 15.26 -8.45 -10.79
CA THR A 47 15.45 -8.90 -9.41
C THR A 47 16.13 -10.26 -9.41
N ILE A 48 17.03 -10.47 -8.45
CA ILE A 48 17.81 -11.70 -8.29
C ILE A 48 17.88 -12.10 -6.82
N ALA A 49 17.73 -13.40 -6.55
CA ALA A 49 17.96 -13.97 -5.23
C ALA A 49 19.46 -14.22 -5.05
N LEU A 50 20.02 -13.73 -3.95
CA LEU A 50 21.41 -13.97 -3.56
C LEU A 50 21.47 -15.00 -2.46
N LYS A 51 22.44 -15.91 -2.55
CA LYS A 51 22.77 -16.87 -1.51
C LYS A 51 24.18 -16.60 -0.99
N ILE A 52 24.27 -16.25 0.28
CA ILE A 52 25.53 -15.92 0.95
C ILE A 52 25.78 -16.96 2.03
N TRP A 53 26.86 -17.72 1.91
CA TRP A 53 27.29 -18.65 2.96
C TRP A 53 27.89 -17.89 4.14
N ASP A 54 27.72 -18.43 5.36
CA ASP A 54 28.21 -17.78 6.58
C ASP A 54 29.74 -17.61 6.57
N GLU A 55 30.47 -18.49 5.88
CA GLU A 55 31.93 -18.38 5.69
C GLU A 55 32.31 -17.12 4.88
N VAL A 56 31.52 -16.77 3.86
CA VAL A 56 31.72 -15.54 3.06
C VAL A 56 31.44 -14.32 3.92
N ARG A 57 30.31 -14.34 4.65
CA ARG A 57 29.91 -13.24 5.56
C ARG A 57 30.93 -13.04 6.69
N ALA A 58 31.43 -14.12 7.29
CA ALA A 58 32.42 -14.06 8.36
C ALA A 58 33.71 -13.36 7.91
N THR A 59 34.04 -13.44 6.62
CA THR A 59 35.22 -12.80 6.04
C THR A 59 34.97 -11.33 5.67
N GLN A 60 33.78 -11.00 5.16
CA GLN A 60 33.50 -9.69 4.53
C GLN A 60 32.64 -8.75 5.37
N GLY A 61 32.19 -9.22 6.55
CA GLY A 61 31.32 -8.46 7.43
C GLY A 61 29.85 -8.62 7.07
N GLU A 62 29.00 -7.85 7.74
CA GLU A 62 27.55 -8.00 7.60
C GLU A 62 27.02 -7.38 6.30
N LEU A 63 26.26 -8.16 5.52
CA LEU A 63 25.46 -7.67 4.41
C LEU A 63 24.14 -7.10 4.95
N LYS A 64 23.84 -5.85 4.59
CA LYS A 64 22.60 -5.13 4.97
C LYS A 64 21.90 -4.61 3.72
N PRO A 65 20.61 -4.22 3.79
CA PRO A 65 19.99 -3.44 2.73
C PRO A 65 20.86 -2.23 2.35
N GLY A 66 21.00 -1.97 1.06
CA GLY A 66 21.96 -0.98 0.55
C GLY A 66 22.50 -1.32 -0.83
N LEU A 67 23.41 -0.49 -1.33
CA LEU A 67 24.09 -0.71 -2.61
C LEU A 67 25.34 -1.55 -2.43
N TRP A 68 25.45 -2.62 -3.21
CA TRP A 68 26.56 -3.57 -3.15
C TRP A 68 27.06 -3.93 -4.54
N GLY A 69 28.39 -4.00 -4.68
CA GLY A 69 29.04 -4.73 -5.75
C GLY A 69 29.21 -6.18 -5.31
N VAL A 70 28.64 -7.13 -6.03
CA VAL A 70 28.58 -8.55 -5.67
C VAL A 70 29.22 -9.38 -6.77
N THR A 71 30.14 -10.28 -6.41
CA THR A 71 30.74 -11.25 -7.33
C THR A 71 30.25 -12.66 -7.00
N GLY A 72 30.10 -13.50 -8.02
CA GLY A 72 29.57 -14.85 -7.83
C GLY A 72 29.09 -15.49 -9.12
N LYS A 73 28.25 -16.52 -8.99
CA LYS A 73 27.74 -17.33 -10.09
C LYS A 73 26.24 -17.53 -9.99
N LEU A 74 25.56 -17.53 -11.13
CA LEU A 74 24.17 -17.97 -11.19
C LEU A 74 24.12 -19.50 -11.24
N GLU A 75 23.45 -20.10 -10.25
CA GLU A 75 23.27 -21.54 -10.13
C GLU A 75 21.78 -21.89 -10.02
N MET A 76 21.44 -23.11 -10.44
CA MET A 76 20.12 -23.68 -10.26
C MET A 76 20.15 -24.63 -9.06
N PHE A 77 19.26 -24.42 -8.09
CA PHE A 77 19.11 -25.32 -6.95
C PHE A 77 17.63 -25.57 -6.68
N GLN A 78 17.21 -26.85 -6.70
CA GLN A 78 15.80 -27.25 -6.54
C GLN A 78 14.85 -26.43 -7.44
N ASP A 79 15.22 -26.32 -8.73
CA ASP A 79 14.47 -25.56 -9.76
C ASP A 79 14.32 -24.06 -9.50
N ARG A 80 15.14 -23.50 -8.60
CA ARG A 80 15.22 -22.05 -8.37
C ARG A 80 16.59 -21.52 -8.76
N LEU A 81 16.56 -20.44 -9.53
CA LEU A 81 17.73 -19.62 -9.82
C LEU A 81 18.15 -18.88 -8.56
N GLN A 82 19.42 -19.00 -8.19
CA GLN A 82 20.02 -18.24 -7.11
C GLN A 82 21.46 -17.86 -7.49
N PHE A 83 21.85 -16.64 -7.14
CA PHE A 83 23.21 -16.16 -7.33
C PHE A 83 24.05 -16.49 -6.11
N LEU A 84 24.96 -17.46 -6.26
CA LEU A 84 25.87 -17.86 -5.20
C LEU A 84 26.96 -16.81 -5.06
N VAL A 85 26.93 -16.07 -3.96
CA VAL A 85 27.84 -14.96 -3.71
C VAL A 85 29.19 -15.48 -3.23
N ALA A 86 30.25 -15.07 -3.93
CA ALA A 86 31.64 -15.32 -3.56
C ALA A 86 32.20 -14.13 -2.77
N GLU A 87 31.95 -12.91 -3.24
CA GLU A 87 32.38 -11.68 -2.58
C GLU A 87 31.36 -10.56 -2.76
N TYR A 88 31.39 -9.57 -1.87
CA TYR A 88 30.62 -8.35 -1.92
C TYR A 88 31.34 -7.20 -1.22
N ARG A 89 31.07 -5.98 -1.69
CA ARG A 89 31.57 -4.75 -1.07
C ARG A 89 30.53 -3.64 -1.21
N PRO A 90 30.44 -2.71 -0.24
CA PRO A 90 29.59 -1.54 -0.39
C PRO A 90 30.06 -0.72 -1.60
N ILE A 91 29.10 -0.12 -2.31
CA ILE A 91 29.37 0.82 -3.41
C ILE A 91 28.63 2.13 -3.16
N THR A 92 29.09 3.22 -3.78
CA THR A 92 28.43 4.52 -3.69
C THR A 92 27.31 4.64 -4.72
N LEU A 93 26.43 5.64 -4.54
CA LEU A 93 25.39 5.96 -5.52
C LEU A 93 26.01 6.38 -6.86
N GLU A 94 27.11 7.13 -6.85
CA GLU A 94 27.83 7.53 -8.07
C GLU A 94 28.32 6.31 -8.84
N GLN A 95 28.92 5.33 -8.14
CA GLN A 95 29.38 4.08 -8.77
C GLN A 95 28.23 3.29 -9.39
N TYR A 96 27.07 3.24 -8.70
CA TYR A 96 25.88 2.61 -9.25
C TYR A 96 25.38 3.32 -10.50
N LEU A 97 25.27 4.65 -10.46
CA LEU A 97 24.80 5.48 -11.58
C LEU A 97 25.73 5.40 -12.79
N GLU A 98 27.05 5.44 -12.59
CA GLU A 98 28.04 5.27 -13.66
C GLU A 98 27.83 3.95 -14.42
N GLN A 99 27.45 2.88 -13.72
CA GLN A 99 27.29 1.56 -14.30
C GLN A 99 25.89 1.27 -14.84
N GLN A 100 24.85 1.67 -14.12
CA GLN A 100 23.45 1.36 -14.43
C GLN A 100 22.77 2.45 -15.27
N GLN A 101 23.34 3.67 -15.29
CA GLN A 101 22.81 4.85 -15.99
C GLN A 101 21.39 5.27 -15.56
N VAL A 102 20.88 4.71 -14.46
CA VAL A 102 19.58 5.02 -13.87
C VAL A 102 19.69 4.99 -12.36
N GLU A 103 18.86 5.76 -11.67
CA GLU A 103 18.77 5.71 -10.21
C GLU A 103 18.30 4.32 -9.73
N PRO A 104 18.80 3.85 -8.57
CA PRO A 104 18.33 2.59 -8.01
C PRO A 104 16.84 2.69 -7.65
N HIS A 105 16.05 1.70 -8.07
CA HIS A 105 14.65 1.64 -7.69
C HIS A 105 14.50 1.19 -6.22
N LEU A 106 14.39 2.17 -5.33
CA LEU A 106 14.20 1.94 -3.90
C LEU A 106 12.75 1.51 -3.61
N PRO A 107 12.54 0.53 -2.71
CA PRO A 107 11.22 0.21 -2.18
C PRO A 107 10.52 1.45 -1.60
N ARG A 108 9.26 1.67 -2.00
CA ARG A 108 8.44 2.77 -1.49
C ARG A 108 7.18 2.25 -0.81
N ALA A 109 6.72 3.01 0.18
CA ALA A 109 5.43 2.82 0.80
C ALA A 109 4.46 3.88 0.28
N PHE A 110 3.29 3.44 -0.19
CA PHE A 110 2.19 4.25 -0.69
C PHE A 110 1.07 4.17 0.34
N THR A 111 1.03 5.11 1.28
CA THR A 111 -0.03 5.18 2.30
C THR A 111 -1.23 5.90 1.70
N LEU A 112 -2.41 5.29 1.71
CA LEU A 112 -3.58 5.84 1.06
C LEU A 112 -4.85 5.70 1.89
N ASP A 113 -5.77 6.62 1.63
CA ASP A 113 -7.15 6.65 2.13
C ASP A 113 -8.06 7.29 1.07
N ILE A 114 -9.35 6.92 1.06
CA ILE A 114 -10.35 7.47 0.15
C ILE A 114 -11.53 8.11 0.89
N GLU A 115 -12.01 9.22 0.34
CA GLU A 115 -13.29 9.79 0.72
C GLU A 115 -14.36 9.53 -0.33
N THR A 116 -15.55 9.20 0.15
CA THR A 116 -16.66 8.76 -0.70
C THR A 116 -17.94 9.51 -0.42
N LEU A 117 -18.78 9.64 -1.45
CA LEU A 117 -20.10 10.23 -1.38
C LEU A 117 -21.13 9.28 -1.96
N THR A 118 -22.35 9.33 -1.45
CA THR A 118 -23.48 8.64 -2.09
C THR A 118 -23.82 9.31 -3.42
N LEU A 119 -24.11 8.50 -4.44
CA LEU A 119 -24.62 8.97 -5.73
C LEU A 119 -26.04 9.55 -5.56
N PRO A 120 -26.33 10.75 -6.08
CA PRO A 120 -27.67 11.34 -6.01
C PRO A 120 -28.78 10.40 -6.52
N GLU A 121 -28.50 9.66 -7.59
CA GLU A 121 -29.44 8.72 -8.21
C GLU A 121 -29.74 7.50 -7.32
N PHE A 122 -28.89 7.22 -6.33
CA PHE A 122 -29.16 6.15 -5.38
C PHE A 122 -30.37 6.45 -4.50
N ARG A 123 -30.72 7.73 -4.30
CA ARG A 123 -31.87 8.16 -3.49
C ARG A 123 -33.16 7.51 -3.94
N GLU A 124 -33.38 7.39 -5.26
CA GLU A 124 -34.56 6.74 -5.84
C GLU A 124 -34.66 5.24 -5.54
N ARG A 125 -33.54 4.61 -5.17
CA ARG A 125 -33.46 3.17 -4.87
C ARG A 125 -33.67 2.85 -3.40
N VAL A 126 -33.56 3.82 -2.50
CA VAL A 126 -33.54 3.56 -1.05
C VAL A 126 -34.90 3.07 -0.54
N GLY A 127 -35.96 3.85 -0.74
CA GLY A 127 -37.32 3.51 -0.28
C GLY A 127 -37.81 2.15 -0.79
N PRO A 128 -37.78 1.89 -2.11
CA PRO A 128 -38.18 0.59 -2.66
C PRO A 128 -37.36 -0.59 -2.11
N GLN A 129 -36.07 -0.39 -1.82
CA GLN A 129 -35.24 -1.44 -1.22
C GLN A 129 -35.59 -1.70 0.25
N LEU A 130 -35.84 -0.66 1.04
CA LEU A 130 -36.26 -0.79 2.43
C LEU A 130 -37.61 -1.49 2.53
N GLU A 131 -38.59 -1.06 1.75
CA GLU A 131 -39.91 -1.70 1.71
C GLU A 131 -39.79 -3.18 1.32
N ARG A 132 -39.00 -3.50 0.29
CA ARG A 132 -38.74 -4.88 -0.11
C ARG A 132 -38.09 -5.70 1.01
N ARG A 133 -37.08 -5.15 1.68
CA ARG A 133 -36.39 -5.84 2.81
C ARG A 133 -37.32 -6.08 3.98
N LEU A 134 -38.20 -5.13 4.29
CA LEU A 134 -39.21 -5.27 5.32
C LEU A 134 -40.20 -6.39 4.97
N ARG A 135 -40.74 -6.37 3.74
CA ARG A 135 -41.67 -7.40 3.25
C ARG A 135 -41.07 -8.80 3.23
N LEU A 136 -39.77 -8.92 2.91
CA LEU A 136 -39.05 -10.20 2.90
C LEU A 136 -38.57 -10.65 4.29
N GLY A 137 -38.81 -9.86 5.34
CA GLY A 137 -38.32 -10.16 6.69
C GLY A 137 -36.79 -10.18 6.81
N SER A 138 -36.07 -9.58 5.86
CA SER A 138 -34.60 -9.57 5.81
C SER A 138 -33.98 -8.37 6.54
N MET A 139 -34.83 -7.50 7.10
CA MET A 139 -34.43 -6.30 7.83
C MET A 139 -34.18 -6.65 9.30
N ARG A 140 -33.09 -6.14 9.90
CA ARG A 140 -32.82 -6.34 11.33
C ARG A 140 -33.87 -5.65 12.20
N LEU A 141 -34.17 -6.17 13.39
CA LEU A 141 -35.21 -5.62 14.27
C LEU A 141 -35.02 -4.13 14.59
N ASP A 142 -33.78 -3.71 14.87
CA ASP A 142 -33.44 -2.31 15.13
C ASP A 142 -33.74 -1.42 13.91
N GLN A 143 -33.49 -1.93 12.71
CA GLN A 143 -33.76 -1.24 11.47
C GLN A 143 -35.25 -1.18 11.16
N GLN A 144 -35.99 -2.26 11.43
CA GLN A 144 -37.44 -2.28 11.29
C GLN A 144 -38.09 -1.24 12.20
N GLN A 145 -37.64 -1.17 13.45
CA GLN A 145 -38.14 -0.19 14.40
C GLN A 145 -37.91 1.24 13.89
N ARG A 146 -36.68 1.60 13.51
CA ARG A 146 -36.39 2.93 12.95
C ARG A 146 -37.23 3.25 11.72
N TYR A 147 -37.36 2.29 10.80
CA TYR A 147 -38.17 2.45 9.59
C TYR A 147 -39.65 2.68 9.91
N LEU A 148 -40.23 1.96 10.86
CA LEU A 148 -41.64 2.10 11.24
C LEU A 148 -41.90 3.36 12.08
N GLU A 149 -40.90 3.83 12.83
CA GLU A 149 -40.97 5.08 13.59
C GLU A 149 -40.92 6.30 12.67
N ASP A 150 -39.95 6.34 11.75
CA ASP A 150 -39.79 7.41 10.77
C ASP A 150 -39.14 6.87 9.48
N ILE A 151 -39.98 6.61 8.49
CA ILE A 151 -39.56 6.11 7.17
C ILE A 151 -38.58 7.09 6.52
N ALA A 152 -38.87 8.40 6.56
CA ALA A 152 -38.06 9.40 5.88
C ALA A 152 -36.68 9.52 6.51
N ALA A 153 -36.59 9.47 7.84
CA ALA A 153 -35.31 9.48 8.55
C ALA A 153 -34.47 8.22 8.28
N GLU A 154 -35.08 7.03 8.23
CA GLU A 154 -34.34 5.80 7.89
C GLU A 154 -33.94 5.76 6.41
N GLU A 155 -34.75 6.33 5.51
CA GLU A 155 -34.37 6.54 4.10
C GLU A 155 -33.16 7.47 3.99
N GLU A 156 -33.14 8.60 4.68
CA GLU A 156 -31.99 9.52 4.66
C GLU A 156 -30.73 8.84 5.22
N ARG A 157 -30.85 8.15 6.36
CA ARG A 157 -29.74 7.38 6.93
C ARG A 157 -29.21 6.32 5.95
N CYS A 158 -30.09 5.61 5.26
CA CYS A 158 -29.68 4.60 4.27
C CYS A 158 -29.06 5.23 3.03
N TYR A 159 -29.52 6.42 2.63
CA TYR A 159 -28.88 7.21 1.59
C TYR A 159 -27.46 7.61 2.02
N GLU A 160 -27.26 8.17 3.21
CA GLU A 160 -25.93 8.51 3.72
C GLU A 160 -24.98 7.31 3.77
N LEU A 161 -25.46 6.15 4.25
CA LEU A 161 -24.68 4.91 4.28
C LEU A 161 -24.35 4.36 2.87
N GLY A 162 -24.98 4.89 1.82
CA GLY A 162 -24.72 4.54 0.43
C GLY A 162 -23.28 4.85 -0.01
N SER A 163 -22.60 5.78 0.65
CA SER A 163 -21.19 6.11 0.39
C SER A 163 -20.27 4.93 0.66
N LEU A 164 -20.62 4.06 1.62
CA LEU A 164 -19.84 2.88 2.04
C LEU A 164 -19.88 1.71 1.03
N SER A 165 -20.45 1.90 -0.16
CA SER A 165 -20.48 0.87 -1.21
C SER A 165 -20.30 1.48 -2.59
N ALA A 166 -19.38 0.93 -3.39
CA ALA A 166 -19.11 1.40 -4.75
C ALA A 166 -20.30 1.26 -5.72
N THR A 167 -21.33 0.48 -5.37
CA THR A 167 -22.56 0.36 -6.17
C THR A 167 -23.54 1.52 -5.99
N SER A 168 -23.40 2.25 -4.89
CA SER A 168 -24.31 3.32 -4.46
C SER A 168 -23.59 4.65 -4.22
N GLY A 169 -22.27 4.63 -4.08
CA GLY A 169 -21.43 5.80 -3.95
C GLY A 169 -20.41 5.96 -5.06
N ARG A 170 -19.65 7.02 -4.94
CA ARG A 170 -18.54 7.42 -5.81
C ARG A 170 -17.37 7.89 -4.94
N ILE A 171 -16.18 7.83 -5.49
CA ILE A 171 -14.99 8.45 -4.90
C ILE A 171 -15.08 9.97 -5.12
N LEU A 172 -14.84 10.70 -4.03
CA LEU A 172 -14.67 12.15 -4.02
C LEU A 172 -13.18 12.51 -3.97
N SER A 173 -12.41 11.83 -3.12
CA SER A 173 -10.99 12.11 -2.91
C SER A 173 -10.19 10.82 -2.73
N ILE A 174 -8.97 10.79 -3.27
CA ILE A 174 -7.97 9.76 -3.00
C ILE A 174 -6.72 10.48 -2.53
N ALA A 175 -6.33 10.32 -1.27
CA ALA A 175 -5.09 10.88 -0.75
C ALA A 175 -4.02 9.79 -0.72
N VAL A 176 -2.78 10.16 -1.06
CA VAL A 176 -1.63 9.25 -1.07
C VAL A 176 -0.40 9.97 -0.55
N HIS A 177 0.24 9.40 0.47
CA HIS A 177 1.60 9.73 0.89
C HIS A 177 2.55 8.66 0.34
N VAL A 178 3.56 9.09 -0.40
CA VAL A 178 4.62 8.22 -0.91
C VAL A 178 5.89 8.54 -0.15
N GLY A 179 6.46 7.53 0.51
CA GLY A 179 7.66 7.69 1.31
C GLY A 179 8.48 6.41 1.45
N PRO A 180 9.55 6.44 2.26
CA PRO A 180 10.40 5.28 2.50
C PRO A 180 9.61 4.16 3.19
N VAL A 181 10.01 2.91 2.96
CA VAL A 181 9.49 1.79 3.76
C VAL A 181 10.22 1.77 5.13
N PRO A 182 9.52 1.89 6.27
CA PRO A 182 10.15 1.87 7.59
C PRO A 182 10.97 0.60 7.83
N GLY A 183 12.12 0.74 8.48
CA GLY A 183 13.05 -0.36 8.71
C GLY A 183 13.90 -0.74 7.49
N LEU A 184 13.72 -0.10 6.34
CA LEU A 184 14.64 -0.19 5.20
C LEU A 184 15.49 1.08 5.10
N GLU A 185 16.75 0.97 5.51
CA GLU A 185 17.73 2.04 5.37
C GLU A 185 18.67 1.72 4.20
N PHE A 186 18.77 2.66 3.26
CA PHE A 186 19.67 2.58 2.12
C PHE A 186 20.71 3.69 2.25
N GLY A 187 21.75 3.42 3.05
CA GLY A 187 22.71 4.41 3.53
C GLY A 187 23.21 5.37 2.44
N GLY A 188 23.07 6.68 2.71
CA GLY A 188 23.54 7.75 1.82
C GLY A 188 22.60 8.11 0.66
N ILE A 189 21.46 7.42 0.49
CA ILE A 189 20.45 7.78 -0.52
C ILE A 189 19.27 8.46 0.15
N GLU A 190 19.06 9.73 -0.19
CA GLU A 190 17.91 10.50 0.27
C GLU A 190 16.63 9.91 -0.36
N GLN A 191 15.67 9.53 0.49
CA GLN A 191 14.36 9.06 0.06
C GLN A 191 13.37 10.21 0.19
N ARG A 192 12.96 10.78 -0.94
CA ARG A 192 11.99 11.87 -0.96
C ARG A 192 10.61 11.36 -0.57
N GLU A 193 9.91 12.21 0.17
CA GLU A 193 8.50 12.04 0.48
C GLU A 193 7.66 12.98 -0.38
N SER A 194 6.44 12.57 -0.69
CA SER A 194 5.51 13.35 -1.50
C SER A 194 4.07 13.01 -1.15
N GLU A 195 3.19 14.00 -1.23
CA GLU A 195 1.77 13.85 -0.97
C GLU A 195 0.99 14.19 -2.23
N TYR A 196 -0.06 13.42 -2.50
CA TYR A 196 -0.93 13.58 -3.65
C TYR A 196 -2.38 13.51 -3.17
N VAL A 197 -3.24 14.33 -3.76
CA VAL A 197 -4.68 14.19 -3.62
C VAL A 197 -5.31 14.27 -5.00
N PHE A 198 -6.13 13.29 -5.32
CA PHE A 198 -6.87 13.18 -6.56
C PHE A 198 -8.37 13.39 -6.28
N GLY A 199 -9.09 14.07 -7.17
CA GLY A 199 -10.53 14.31 -7.04
C GLY A 199 -10.90 15.64 -6.38
N ILE A 200 -9.98 16.25 -5.63
CA ILE A 200 -10.07 17.66 -5.20
C ILE A 200 -8.70 18.27 -5.52
N ASP A 201 -8.62 19.42 -6.20
CA ASP A 201 -7.35 20.09 -6.50
C ASP A 201 -6.85 20.97 -5.34
N GLU A 202 -5.72 21.65 -5.51
CA GLU A 202 -5.07 22.46 -4.47
C GLU A 202 -5.87 23.71 -4.13
N GLU A 203 -6.67 24.20 -5.08
CA GLU A 203 -7.57 25.34 -4.89
C GLU A 203 -8.91 24.93 -4.26
N GLY A 204 -9.13 23.65 -3.99
CA GLY A 204 -10.35 23.15 -3.35
C GLY A 204 -11.52 22.95 -4.32
N PHE A 205 -11.25 22.73 -5.61
CA PHE A 205 -12.29 22.37 -6.58
C PHE A 205 -12.35 20.87 -6.84
N GLU A 206 -13.57 20.36 -6.98
CA GLU A 206 -13.81 18.97 -7.31
C GLU A 206 -13.41 18.68 -8.78
N GLN A 207 -12.67 17.58 -8.95
CA GLN A 207 -12.33 16.97 -10.23
C GLN A 207 -13.18 15.71 -10.42
N GLY A 208 -13.59 15.43 -11.66
CA GLY A 208 -14.44 14.26 -11.93
C GLY A 208 -13.78 12.93 -11.51
N GLU A 209 -14.56 12.02 -10.90
CA GLU A 209 -14.09 10.73 -10.38
C GLU A 209 -13.22 9.94 -11.38
N ARG A 210 -13.62 9.89 -12.66
CA ARG A 210 -12.86 9.19 -13.70
C ARG A 210 -11.45 9.77 -13.88
N ARG A 211 -11.31 11.09 -13.79
CA ARG A 211 -10.01 11.76 -13.87
C ARG A 211 -9.17 11.43 -12.63
N ALA A 212 -9.75 11.50 -11.44
CA ALA A 212 -9.09 11.14 -10.20
C ALA A 212 -8.53 9.70 -10.24
N LEU A 213 -9.33 8.75 -10.74
CA LEU A 213 -8.91 7.36 -10.93
C LEU A 213 -7.77 7.21 -11.94
N VAL A 214 -7.82 7.93 -13.07
CA VAL A 214 -6.74 7.89 -14.07
C VAL A 214 -5.44 8.42 -13.49
N ASP A 215 -5.50 9.57 -12.81
CA ASP A 215 -4.32 10.23 -12.24
C ASP A 215 -3.70 9.37 -11.12
N PHE A 216 -4.54 8.76 -10.26
CA PHE A 216 -4.10 7.78 -9.26
C PHE A 216 -3.43 6.56 -9.90
N LEU A 217 -4.00 6.01 -10.97
CA LEU A 217 -3.44 4.84 -11.64
C LEU A 217 -2.11 5.15 -12.35
N GLU A 218 -1.92 6.38 -12.84
CA GLU A 218 -0.63 6.80 -13.38
C GLU A 218 0.44 6.89 -12.29
N LEU A 219 0.10 7.39 -11.08
CA LEU A 219 1.00 7.33 -9.92
C LEU A 219 1.39 5.87 -9.59
N MET A 220 0.44 4.94 -9.71
CA MET A 220 0.61 3.52 -9.39
C MET A 220 1.29 2.69 -10.49
N LYS A 221 1.56 3.25 -11.67
CA LYS A 221 2.05 2.52 -12.84
C LYS A 221 3.38 1.77 -12.64
N GLY A 222 4.22 2.26 -11.72
CA GLY A 222 5.50 1.65 -11.36
C GLY A 222 5.48 0.81 -10.09
N PHE A 223 4.31 0.61 -9.47
CA PHE A 223 4.19 -0.14 -8.22
C PHE A 223 4.53 -1.62 -8.42
N ASP A 224 5.45 -2.12 -7.61
CA ASP A 224 5.91 -3.51 -7.62
C ASP A 224 5.60 -4.18 -6.27
N SER A 225 4.58 -5.03 -6.21
CA SER A 225 4.15 -5.70 -4.97
C SER A 225 5.22 -6.57 -4.31
N GLU A 226 6.31 -6.90 -4.99
CA GLU A 226 7.44 -7.64 -4.40
C GLU A 226 8.40 -6.74 -3.61
N SER A 227 8.45 -5.44 -3.91
CA SER A 227 9.34 -4.48 -3.24
C SER A 227 8.59 -3.40 -2.48
N ASP A 228 7.58 -2.81 -3.13
CA ASP A 228 6.78 -1.71 -2.62
C ASP A 228 5.67 -2.20 -1.69
N GLU A 229 5.09 -1.26 -0.97
CA GLU A 229 4.05 -1.54 0.01
C GLU A 229 2.92 -0.51 -0.07
N LEU A 230 1.69 -0.98 -0.27
CA LEU A 230 0.49 -0.16 -0.09
C LEU A 230 0.09 -0.21 1.37
N VAL A 231 -0.09 0.94 1.98
CA VAL A 231 -0.42 1.06 3.39
C VAL A 231 -1.77 1.74 3.52
N GLY A 232 -2.61 1.27 4.41
CA GLY A 232 -3.88 1.93 4.71
C GLY A 232 -4.54 1.35 5.96
N HIS A 233 -5.71 1.86 6.31
CA HIS A 233 -6.48 1.37 7.44
C HIS A 233 -7.77 0.71 6.96
N ASN A 234 -7.88 -0.62 7.07
CA ASN A 234 -8.94 -1.40 6.40
C ASN A 234 -8.90 -1.33 4.86
N ILE A 235 -7.73 -1.02 4.30
CA ILE A 235 -7.48 -0.86 2.86
C ILE A 235 -7.85 -2.11 2.03
N ILE A 236 -7.72 -3.30 2.62
CA ILE A 236 -8.09 -4.57 1.96
C ILE A 236 -9.61 -4.75 1.96
N GLY A 237 -10.27 -4.31 3.02
CA GLY A 237 -11.70 -4.47 3.23
C GLY A 237 -12.55 -3.39 2.57
N PHE A 238 -11.97 -2.23 2.24
CA PHE A 238 -12.70 -1.06 1.76
C PHE A 238 -12.05 -0.41 0.55
N ASP A 239 -10.96 0.33 0.72
CA ASP A 239 -10.41 1.28 -0.26
C ASP A 239 -10.06 0.63 -1.60
N LEU A 240 -9.22 -0.41 -1.60
CA LEU A 240 -8.77 -1.07 -2.82
C LEU A 240 -9.94 -1.74 -3.56
N PRO A 241 -10.82 -2.53 -2.91
CA PRO A 241 -12.05 -3.01 -3.54
C PRO A 241 -12.88 -1.88 -4.14
N TYR A 242 -13.07 -0.77 -3.43
CA TYR A 242 -13.86 0.36 -3.88
C TYR A 242 -13.27 0.98 -5.14
N ILE A 243 -11.97 1.30 -5.13
CA ILE A 243 -11.25 1.86 -6.27
C ILE A 243 -11.40 0.97 -7.52
N PHE A 244 -11.13 -0.33 -7.40
CA PHE A 244 -11.22 -1.24 -8.55
C PHE A 244 -12.67 -1.43 -9.05
N GLN A 245 -13.66 -1.44 -8.14
CA GLN A 245 -15.07 -1.48 -8.52
C GLN A 245 -15.49 -0.20 -9.25
N ARG A 246 -15.00 0.98 -8.83
CA ARG A 246 -15.28 2.24 -9.52
C ARG A 246 -14.58 2.33 -10.88
N CYS A 247 -13.38 1.76 -11.02
CA CYS A 247 -12.76 1.57 -12.34
C CYS A 247 -13.66 0.74 -13.28
N LEU A 248 -14.30 -0.33 -12.77
CA LEU A 248 -15.25 -1.12 -13.56
C LEU A 248 -16.49 -0.31 -13.96
N VAL A 249 -17.05 0.48 -13.04
CA VAL A 249 -18.20 1.36 -13.32
C VAL A 249 -17.87 2.35 -14.45
N HIS A 250 -16.64 2.88 -14.48
CA HIS A 250 -16.17 3.79 -15.53
C HIS A 250 -15.66 3.09 -16.80
N GLY A 251 -15.79 1.76 -16.90
CA GLY A 251 -15.36 0.99 -18.07
C GLY A 251 -13.84 1.02 -18.30
N MET A 252 -13.04 1.24 -17.24
CA MET A 252 -11.59 1.33 -17.33
C MET A 252 -10.96 -0.06 -17.43
N GLN A 253 -10.06 -0.26 -18.40
CA GLN A 253 -9.32 -1.51 -18.57
C GLN A 253 -8.07 -1.52 -17.68
N VAL A 254 -8.26 -1.87 -16.41
CA VAL A 254 -7.20 -1.85 -15.39
C VAL A 254 -7.07 -3.24 -14.79
N ARG A 255 -5.84 -3.76 -14.75
CA ARG A 255 -5.53 -4.94 -13.95
C ARG A 255 -5.19 -4.49 -12.54
N PRO A 256 -5.80 -5.05 -11.48
CA PRO A 256 -5.38 -4.79 -10.12
C PRO A 256 -3.88 -5.06 -9.94
N PHE A 257 -3.16 -4.10 -9.36
CA PHE A 257 -1.72 -4.21 -9.09
C PHE A 257 -1.40 -4.99 -7.81
N VAL A 258 -2.43 -5.49 -7.13
CA VAL A 258 -2.35 -6.44 -6.00
C VAL A 258 -3.45 -7.50 -6.13
N ASN A 259 -3.22 -8.68 -5.56
CA ASN A 259 -4.20 -9.77 -5.56
C ASN A 259 -5.00 -9.83 -4.25
N LEU A 260 -6.15 -9.15 -4.22
CA LEU A 260 -7.05 -9.12 -3.06
C LEU A 260 -7.71 -10.49 -2.73
N GLY A 261 -7.55 -11.49 -3.60
CA GLY A 261 -8.02 -12.86 -3.35
C GLY A 261 -7.11 -13.67 -2.43
N ASP A 262 -5.88 -13.21 -2.18
CA ASP A 262 -4.92 -13.91 -1.34
C ASP A 262 -5.26 -13.75 0.15
N PHE A 263 -4.99 -14.80 0.93
CA PHE A 263 -5.15 -14.73 2.40
C PHE A 263 -4.24 -13.66 3.02
N ASN A 264 -3.03 -13.52 2.48
CA ASN A 264 -2.11 -12.44 2.78
C ASN A 264 -1.79 -11.70 1.48
N VAL A 265 -2.42 -10.55 1.29
CA VAL A 265 -2.28 -9.75 0.07
C VAL A 265 -0.85 -9.22 -0.01
N ARG A 266 -0.09 -9.73 -0.98
CA ARG A 266 1.31 -9.32 -1.16
C ARG A 266 1.40 -7.84 -1.52
N GLY A 267 2.37 -7.15 -0.93
CA GLY A 267 2.59 -5.72 -1.14
C GLY A 267 1.53 -4.83 -0.47
N VAL A 268 0.74 -5.34 0.48
CA VAL A 268 -0.25 -4.55 1.23
C VAL A 268 -0.02 -4.67 2.74
N PHE A 269 -0.01 -3.54 3.43
CA PHE A 269 0.05 -3.40 4.87
C PHE A 269 -1.23 -2.72 5.36
N ASP A 270 -2.21 -3.54 5.74
CA ASP A 270 -3.45 -3.06 6.36
C ASP A 270 -3.26 -2.89 7.87
N THR A 271 -3.18 -1.65 8.34
CA THR A 271 -2.93 -1.34 9.77
C THR A 271 -4.00 -1.90 10.70
N MET A 272 -5.26 -1.97 10.26
CA MET A 272 -6.35 -2.57 11.04
C MET A 272 -6.14 -4.08 11.18
N HIS A 273 -5.80 -4.75 10.09
CA HIS A 273 -5.52 -6.19 10.11
C HIS A 273 -4.27 -6.53 10.95
N ARG A 274 -3.23 -5.70 10.84
CA ARG A 274 -1.96 -5.86 11.57
C ARG A 274 -2.13 -5.63 13.07
N TRP A 275 -2.93 -4.65 13.48
CA TRP A 275 -3.31 -4.45 14.88
C TRP A 275 -3.93 -5.72 15.50
N TRP A 276 -4.81 -6.39 14.76
CA TRP A 276 -5.47 -7.61 15.21
C TRP A 276 -4.64 -8.88 15.03
N LEU A 277 -3.36 -8.77 14.67
CA LEU A 277 -2.45 -9.90 14.44
C LEU A 277 -3.05 -10.94 13.49
N GLY A 278 -3.78 -10.47 12.48
CA GLY A 278 -4.45 -11.32 11.49
C GLY A 278 -5.90 -11.72 11.81
N ALA A 279 -6.41 -11.40 12.99
CA ALA A 279 -7.81 -11.68 13.32
C ALA A 279 -8.77 -10.72 12.58
N LYS A 280 -9.91 -11.26 12.14
CA LYS A 280 -10.96 -10.47 11.46
C LYS A 280 -11.80 -9.71 12.48
N ARG A 281 -11.32 -8.52 12.87
CA ARG A 281 -11.99 -7.61 13.79
C ARG A 281 -11.77 -6.18 13.31
N ASN A 282 -12.61 -5.26 13.79
CA ASN A 282 -12.55 -3.87 13.44
C ASN A 282 -12.04 -3.06 14.63
N VAL A 283 -11.23 -2.04 14.35
CA VAL A 283 -10.86 -0.95 15.24
C VAL A 283 -10.86 0.30 14.37
N SER A 284 -11.24 1.46 14.90
CA SER A 284 -11.16 2.71 14.11
C SER A 284 -9.71 3.21 14.06
N LEU A 285 -9.40 4.05 13.07
CA LEU A 285 -8.11 4.72 12.98
C LEU A 285 -7.82 5.54 14.24
N ASP A 286 -8.83 6.26 14.75
CA ASP A 286 -8.74 7.07 15.96
C ASP A 286 -8.50 6.24 17.22
N ASP A 287 -9.25 5.17 17.43
CA ASP A 287 -9.07 4.31 18.60
C ASP A 287 -7.67 3.69 18.61
N LEU A 288 -7.18 3.33 17.42
CA LEU A 288 -5.83 2.81 17.23
C LEU A 288 -4.78 3.88 17.52
N ALA A 289 -4.95 5.10 17.01
CA ALA A 289 -4.07 6.24 17.29
C ALA A 289 -4.01 6.55 18.79
N TRP A 290 -5.17 6.64 19.43
CA TRP A 290 -5.31 6.87 20.87
C TRP A 290 -4.59 5.78 21.69
N ALA A 291 -4.81 4.51 21.36
CA ALA A 291 -4.16 3.38 22.03
C ALA A 291 -2.62 3.39 21.88
N LEU A 292 -2.11 3.96 20.78
CA LEU A 292 -0.67 4.07 20.51
C LEU A 292 -0.03 5.38 21.03
N GLY A 293 -0.85 6.28 21.61
CA GLY A 293 -0.40 7.60 22.06
C GLY A 293 -0.01 8.53 20.90
N ILE A 294 -0.67 8.39 19.76
CA ILE A 294 -0.50 9.23 18.57
C ILE A 294 -1.71 10.18 18.50
N GLU A 295 -1.45 11.46 18.22
CA GLU A 295 -2.50 12.46 18.03
C GLU A 295 -3.43 12.08 16.87
N SER A 296 -4.73 12.24 17.05
CA SER A 296 -5.73 11.97 16.01
C SER A 296 -5.61 12.95 14.85
N SER A 297 -6.02 12.50 13.67
CA SER A 297 -6.17 13.29 12.46
C SER A 297 -7.41 14.19 12.50
N LYS A 298 -8.38 13.88 13.37
CA LYS A 298 -9.60 14.67 13.55
C LYS A 298 -9.28 15.95 14.32
N THR A 299 -9.55 17.07 13.67
CA THR A 299 -9.55 18.39 14.29
C THR A 299 -10.95 18.72 14.81
N ALA A 300 -11.06 19.71 15.68
CA ALA A 300 -12.35 20.18 16.21
C ALA A 300 -13.36 20.59 15.13
N GLU A 301 -12.91 20.93 13.91
CA GLU A 301 -13.78 21.28 12.78
C GLU A 301 -14.38 20.05 12.07
N VAL A 302 -13.73 18.89 12.18
CA VAL A 302 -14.16 17.61 11.59
C VAL A 302 -14.77 16.67 12.64
N GLU A 303 -14.47 16.85 13.92
CA GLU A 303 -15.12 16.20 15.07
C GLU A 303 -16.62 16.55 15.12
N GLY A 304 -17.44 15.89 14.29
CA GLY A 304 -18.89 15.98 14.32
C GLY A 304 -19.58 16.18 12.97
N SER A 305 -18.82 16.49 11.91
CA SER A 305 -19.37 16.64 10.55
C SER A 305 -19.08 15.40 9.72
N LYS A 306 -20.08 14.83 9.07
CA LYS A 306 -19.83 13.79 8.06
C LYS A 306 -19.24 14.45 6.82
N VAL A 307 -18.44 13.72 6.06
CA VAL A 307 -17.91 14.17 4.75
C VAL A 307 -19.03 14.71 3.84
N PHE A 308 -20.22 14.10 3.92
CA PHE A 308 -21.42 14.58 3.25
C PHE A 308 -21.82 16.00 3.67
N ASP A 309 -21.78 16.34 4.96
CA ASP A 309 -22.15 17.67 5.46
C ASP A 309 -21.15 18.74 5.00
N LEU A 310 -19.85 18.42 5.05
CA LEU A 310 -18.79 19.29 4.54
C LEU A 310 -18.93 19.52 3.03
N TYR A 311 -19.28 18.47 2.29
CA TYR A 311 -19.53 18.55 0.86
C TYR A 311 -20.72 19.47 0.54
N GLN A 312 -21.83 19.30 1.27
CA GLN A 312 -23.02 20.14 1.11
C GLN A 312 -22.76 21.61 1.49
N ALA A 313 -21.81 21.85 2.41
CA ALA A 313 -21.35 23.18 2.78
C ALA A 313 -20.27 23.75 1.82
N ASN A 314 -19.92 23.02 0.74
CA ASN A 314 -18.88 23.39 -0.22
C ASN A 314 -17.51 23.65 0.44
N LYS A 315 -17.15 22.84 1.46
CA LYS A 315 -15.87 22.88 2.18
C LYS A 315 -14.93 21.78 1.69
N LEU A 316 -14.65 21.75 0.39
CA LEU A 316 -13.85 20.70 -0.24
C LEU A 316 -12.38 20.74 0.21
N GLU A 317 -11.85 21.93 0.47
CA GLU A 317 -10.52 22.15 1.03
C GLU A 317 -10.36 21.49 2.41
N VAL A 318 -11.41 21.50 3.22
CA VAL A 318 -11.43 20.84 4.53
C VAL A 318 -11.43 19.33 4.36
N ILE A 319 -12.22 18.79 3.41
CA ILE A 319 -12.22 17.35 3.09
C ILE A 319 -10.86 16.91 2.56
N ARG A 320 -10.23 17.70 1.70
CA ARG A 320 -8.89 17.43 1.16
C ARG A 320 -7.86 17.30 2.28
N GLU A 321 -7.81 18.28 3.18
CA GLU A 321 -6.86 18.29 4.28
C GLU A 321 -7.15 17.19 5.30
N TYR A 322 -8.43 16.91 5.56
CA TYR A 322 -8.85 15.79 6.41
C TYR A 322 -8.34 14.45 5.87
N ASN A 323 -8.57 14.17 4.58
CA ASN A 323 -8.11 12.93 3.94
C ASN A 323 -6.57 12.79 4.01
N LEU A 324 -5.82 13.88 3.77
CA LEU A 324 -4.37 13.89 3.96
C LEU A 324 -3.95 13.62 5.41
N ASN A 325 -4.68 14.15 6.39
CA ASN A 325 -4.39 13.91 7.79
C ASN A 325 -4.63 12.45 8.20
N ASP A 326 -5.67 11.79 7.67
CA ASP A 326 -5.90 10.35 7.85
C ASP A 326 -4.76 9.51 7.26
N VAL A 327 -4.26 9.88 6.08
CA VAL A 327 -3.07 9.26 5.46
C VAL A 327 -1.82 9.46 6.32
N ARG A 328 -1.55 10.68 6.80
CA ARG A 328 -0.40 10.99 7.67
C ARG A 328 -0.48 10.25 9.01
N LEU A 329 -1.67 10.14 9.59
CA LEU A 329 -1.89 9.37 10.81
C LEU A 329 -1.66 7.87 10.59
N THR A 330 -2.23 7.33 9.51
CA THR A 330 -2.03 5.94 9.10
C THR A 330 -0.55 5.63 8.89
N ARG A 331 0.20 6.56 8.29
CA ARG A 331 1.65 6.47 8.10
C ARG A 331 2.40 6.36 9.45
N LYS A 332 2.06 7.21 10.43
CA LYS A 332 2.65 7.15 11.78
C LYS A 332 2.35 5.84 12.50
N ILE A 333 1.12 5.33 12.36
CA ILE A 333 0.71 4.04 12.93
C ILE A 333 1.50 2.91 12.27
N TYR A 334 1.61 2.92 10.95
CA TYR A 334 2.40 1.97 10.19
C TYR A 334 3.86 1.94 10.65
N GLU A 335 4.51 3.09 10.76
CA GLU A 335 5.87 3.22 11.30
C GLU A 335 6.00 2.64 12.71
N ARG A 336 5.03 2.92 13.60
CA ARG A 336 5.01 2.39 14.97
C ARG A 336 4.88 0.87 15.01
N ILE A 337 4.01 0.30 14.17
CA ILE A 337 3.80 -1.16 14.09
C ILE A 337 5.07 -1.82 13.55
N VAL A 338 5.65 -1.32 12.46
CA VAL A 338 6.87 -1.88 11.87
C VAL A 338 8.06 -1.77 12.83
N ALA A 339 8.20 -0.67 13.56
CA ALA A 339 9.24 -0.53 14.57
C ALA A 339 9.11 -1.55 15.72
N SER A 340 7.87 -2.00 16.02
CA SER A 340 7.59 -2.94 17.11
C SER A 340 7.68 -4.40 16.69
N PHE A 341 7.19 -4.74 15.50
CA PHE A 341 7.02 -6.13 15.04
C PHE A 341 7.86 -6.50 13.81
N GLY A 342 8.52 -5.53 13.18
CA GLY A 342 9.11 -5.69 11.85
C GLY A 342 8.05 -5.65 10.74
N ARG A 343 8.50 -5.88 9.50
CA ARG A 343 7.67 -5.94 8.28
C ARG A 343 6.94 -7.28 8.10
#